data_AF-A0A8H3IJK9-F1
#
_entry.id   AF-A0A8H3IJK9-F1
#
_cell.length_a   1.000
_cell.length_b   1.000
_cell.length_c   1.000
_cell.angle_alpha   90.00
_cell.angle_beta   90.00
_cell.angle_gamma   90.00
#
_symmetry.space_group_name_H-M   'P 1'
#
loop_
_entity.id
_entity.type
_entity.pdbx_description
1 polymer ?
#
loop_
_entity_poly.entity_id
_entity_poly.type
_entity_poly.pdbx_seq_one_letter_code
_entity_poly.pdbx_strand_id
1 'polypeptide(L)'
;MTGADGIPQWINEADMIYLISLLGYKTSILILYLRLFAVNKTFRYLTWSTIFFVTGYLSANLLTQIFGCSPREKYWLPDTAGHCIDYTKAGLAYGAMNIISDLIIFVLPLPIVWRLGLTRREKAGVSIIFMSGAVYAPLPQIPSPPPLKHSSSPRRTCIVAIIRYAYIVRQNQANAEYFIWRSPSPPSPLPSPLPFPFPPSSYQN
;
A
#
# COMPACT_ATOMS: atom_id res chain seq x y z
N MET A 1 -13.69 13.38 18.57
CA MET A 1 -14.30 12.12 19.01
C MET A 1 -13.53 10.99 18.33
N THR A 2 -12.99 10.06 19.12
CA THR A 2 -12.25 8.88 18.64
C THR A 2 -13.15 7.65 18.69
N GLY A 3 -12.90 6.65 17.85
CA GLY A 3 -13.53 5.33 17.96
C GLY A 3 -12.95 4.51 19.12
N ALA A 4 -13.48 3.31 19.32
CA ALA A 4 -13.02 2.37 20.34
C ALA A 4 -11.61 1.79 20.08
N ASP A 5 -11.08 2.00 18.88
CA ASP A 5 -9.70 1.78 18.44
C ASP A 5 -8.76 2.97 18.75
N GLY A 6 -9.29 4.08 19.27
CA GLY A 6 -8.56 5.33 19.47
C GLY A 6 -8.37 6.16 18.20
N ILE A 7 -8.90 5.72 17.06
CA ILE A 7 -8.71 6.36 15.75
C ILE A 7 -9.75 7.49 15.58
N PRO A 8 -9.41 8.64 14.96
CA PRO A 8 -10.39 9.66 14.61
C PRO A 8 -11.48 9.13 13.66
N GLN A 9 -12.75 9.34 14.02
CA GLN A 9 -13.91 8.79 13.29
C GLN A 9 -13.93 9.12 11.78
N TRP A 10 -13.42 10.29 11.39
CA TRP A 10 -13.35 10.72 9.99
C TRP A 10 -12.39 9.89 9.12
N ILE A 11 -11.44 9.15 9.73
CA ILE A 11 -10.57 8.23 8.99
C ILE A 11 -11.38 7.05 8.46
N ASN A 12 -12.28 6.49 9.27
CA ASN A 12 -13.05 5.31 8.89
C ASN A 12 -14.12 5.67 7.83
N GLU A 13 -14.73 6.86 7.91
CA GLU A 13 -15.59 7.38 6.84
C GLU A 13 -14.81 7.57 5.52
N ALA A 14 -13.56 8.04 5.58
CA ALA A 14 -12.69 8.17 4.42
C ALA A 14 -12.29 6.81 3.82
N ASP A 15 -12.05 5.78 4.65
CA ASP A 15 -11.73 4.42 4.18
C ASP A 15 -12.91 3.77 3.43
N MET A 16 -14.14 3.97 3.90
CA MET A 16 -15.34 3.51 3.18
C MET A 16 -15.42 4.13 1.77
N ILE A 17 -15.18 5.44 1.66
CA ILE A 17 -15.18 6.17 0.38
C ILE A 17 -14.04 5.66 -0.53
N TYR A 18 -12.87 5.37 0.05
CA TYR A 18 -11.73 4.80 -0.66
C TYR A 18 -12.03 3.39 -1.21
N LEU A 19 -12.63 2.50 -0.40
CA LEU A 19 -13.05 1.14 -0.82
C LEU A 19 -14.06 1.16 -1.97
N ILE A 20 -15.04 2.07 -1.93
CA ILE A 20 -16.02 2.25 -3.02
C ILE A 20 -15.34 2.76 -4.29
N SER A 21 -14.44 3.74 -4.16
CA SER A 21 -13.66 4.29 -5.28
C SER A 21 -12.77 3.24 -5.94
N LEU A 22 -12.13 2.38 -5.13
CA LEU A 22 -11.35 1.22 -5.55
C LEU A 22 -12.17 0.24 -6.39
N LEU A 23 -13.34 -0.16 -5.89
CA LEU A 23 -14.23 -1.08 -6.60
C LEU A 23 -14.67 -0.47 -7.94
N GLY A 24 -15.00 0.82 -7.96
CA GLY A 24 -15.37 1.55 -9.17
C GLY A 24 -14.26 1.59 -10.23
N TYR A 25 -13.04 2.02 -9.88
CA TYR A 25 -11.97 2.12 -10.87
C TYR A 25 -11.49 0.75 -11.35
N LYS A 26 -11.38 -0.25 -10.46
CA LYS A 26 -10.94 -1.60 -10.85
C LYS A 26 -11.95 -2.21 -11.81
N THR A 27 -13.24 -2.25 -11.45
CA THR A 27 -14.29 -2.81 -12.35
C THR A 27 -14.35 -2.08 -13.69
N SER A 28 -14.19 -0.75 -13.72
CA SER A 28 -14.11 0.03 -14.96
C SER A 28 -12.98 -0.44 -15.90
N ILE A 29 -11.76 -0.66 -15.36
CA ILE A 29 -10.62 -1.18 -16.14
C ILE A 29 -10.90 -2.59 -16.68
N LEU A 30 -11.48 -3.49 -15.88
CA LEU A 30 -11.80 -4.84 -16.36
C LEU A 30 -12.92 -4.84 -17.42
N ILE A 31 -13.91 -3.95 -17.31
CA ILE A 31 -14.95 -3.75 -18.33
C ILE A 31 -14.33 -3.21 -19.63
N LEU A 32 -13.37 -2.29 -19.54
CA LEU A 32 -12.60 -1.82 -20.70
C LEU A 32 -11.83 -2.97 -21.37
N TYR A 33 -11.19 -3.85 -20.59
CA TYR A 33 -10.52 -5.05 -21.13
C TYR A 33 -11.49 -6.04 -21.78
N LEU A 34 -12.68 -6.26 -21.20
CA LEU A 34 -13.73 -7.07 -21.83
C LEU A 34 -14.20 -6.49 -23.17
N ARG A 35 -14.22 -5.16 -23.32
CA ARG A 35 -14.55 -4.50 -24.59
C ARG A 35 -13.42 -4.59 -25.61
N LEU A 36 -12.16 -4.31 -25.22
CA LEU A 36 -11.01 -4.34 -26.13
C LEU A 36 -10.70 -5.73 -26.68
N PHE A 37 -10.74 -6.76 -25.83
CA PHE A 37 -10.27 -8.11 -26.18
C PHE A 37 -11.41 -9.14 -26.25
N ALA A 38 -12.62 -8.68 -26.59
CA ALA A 38 -13.84 -9.49 -26.68
C ALA A 38 -13.74 -10.74 -27.57
N VAL A 39 -12.78 -10.76 -28.51
CA VAL A 39 -12.55 -11.82 -29.50
C VAL A 39 -12.10 -13.14 -28.87
N ASN A 40 -11.32 -13.11 -27.78
CA ASN A 40 -10.76 -14.34 -27.20
C ASN A 40 -11.58 -14.86 -26.01
N LYS A 41 -12.25 -16.00 -26.20
CA LYS A 41 -13.10 -16.65 -25.19
C LYS A 41 -12.34 -16.93 -23.87
N THR A 42 -11.11 -17.44 -23.94
CA THR A 42 -10.30 -17.75 -22.74
C THR A 42 -10.00 -16.49 -21.93
N PHE A 43 -9.64 -15.40 -22.61
CA PHE A 43 -9.43 -14.11 -21.95
C PHE A 43 -10.70 -13.61 -21.29
N ARG A 44 -11.85 -13.69 -21.97
CA ARG A 44 -13.15 -13.29 -21.42
C ARG A 44 -13.47 -14.03 -20.11
N TYR A 45 -13.25 -15.35 -20.03
CA TYR A 45 -13.43 -16.10 -18.78
C TYR A 45 -12.47 -15.66 -17.67
N LEU A 46 -11.19 -15.44 -17.99
CA LEU A 46 -10.20 -14.94 -17.02
C LEU A 46 -10.59 -13.55 -16.49
N THR A 47 -10.98 -12.61 -17.36
CA THR A 47 -11.41 -11.27 -16.93
C THR A 47 -12.66 -11.33 -16.06
N TRP A 48 -13.66 -12.15 -16.39
CA TRP A 48 -14.83 -12.34 -15.54
C TRP A 48 -14.46 -12.94 -14.18
N SER A 49 -13.58 -13.95 -14.14
CA SER A 49 -13.05 -14.50 -12.88
C SER A 49 -12.37 -13.42 -12.02
N THR A 50 -11.59 -12.53 -12.65
CA THR A 50 -10.94 -11.42 -11.93
C THR A 50 -11.96 -10.36 -11.46
N ILE A 51 -13.03 -10.08 -12.22
CA ILE A 51 -14.13 -9.21 -11.76
C ILE A 51 -14.75 -9.77 -10.48
N PHE A 52 -15.17 -11.05 -10.50
CA PHE A 52 -15.77 -11.70 -9.32
C PHE A 52 -14.82 -11.76 -8.12
N PHE A 53 -13.54 -12.04 -8.35
CA PHE A 53 -12.54 -12.00 -7.28
C PHE A 53 -12.43 -10.60 -6.65
N VAL A 54 -12.29 -9.56 -7.48
CA VAL A 54 -12.11 -8.17 -7.03
C VAL A 54 -13.34 -7.65 -6.29
N THR A 55 -14.53 -7.83 -6.86
CA THR A 55 -15.77 -7.39 -6.19
C THR A 55 -16.05 -8.21 -4.92
N GLY A 56 -15.72 -9.50 -4.92
CA GLY A 56 -15.83 -10.38 -3.77
C GLY A 56 -15.01 -9.92 -2.57
N TYR A 57 -13.69 -9.75 -2.72
CA TYR A 57 -12.85 -9.34 -1.58
C TYR A 57 -13.14 -7.90 -1.12
N LEU A 58 -13.42 -6.96 -2.04
CA LEU A 58 -13.73 -5.58 -1.67
C LEU A 58 -15.08 -5.47 -0.94
N SER A 59 -16.10 -6.18 -1.39
CA SER A 59 -17.40 -6.20 -0.69
C SER A 59 -17.30 -6.88 0.67
N ALA A 60 -16.53 -7.96 0.81
CA ALA A 60 -16.26 -8.60 2.11
C ALA A 60 -15.55 -7.64 3.09
N ASN A 61 -14.59 -6.85 2.61
CA ASN A 61 -13.93 -5.82 3.44
C ASN A 61 -14.88 -4.69 3.82
N LEU A 62 -15.70 -4.20 2.89
CA LEU A 62 -16.72 -3.19 3.17
C LEU A 62 -17.73 -3.67 4.24
N LEU A 63 -18.20 -4.92 4.13
CA LEU A 63 -19.05 -5.55 5.15
C LEU A 63 -18.33 -5.69 6.50
N THR A 64 -17.03 -6.01 6.49
CA THR A 64 -16.21 -6.10 7.71
C THR A 64 -16.05 -4.72 8.37
N GLN A 65 -15.92 -3.64 7.60
CA GLN A 65 -15.88 -2.29 8.16
C GLN A 65 -17.25 -1.85 8.73
N ILE A 66 -18.37 -2.27 8.13
CA ILE A 66 -19.73 -1.92 8.58
C ILE A 66 -20.16 -2.73 9.81
N PHE A 67 -19.82 -4.03 9.85
CA PHE A 67 -20.27 -4.99 10.86
C PHE A 67 -19.13 -5.54 11.76
N GLY A 68 -17.95 -4.92 11.72
CA GLY A 68 -16.75 -5.41 12.44
C GLY A 68 -16.86 -5.38 13.97
N CYS A 69 -17.80 -4.63 14.53
CA CYS A 69 -18.15 -4.65 15.95
C CYS A 69 -19.58 -5.15 16.16
N SER A 70 -19.76 -6.03 17.13
CA SER A 70 -21.07 -6.47 17.62
C SER A 70 -21.18 -6.21 19.13
N PRO A 71 -22.08 -5.31 19.58
CA PRO A 71 -22.96 -4.46 18.77
C PRO A 71 -22.21 -3.31 18.07
N ARG A 72 -22.77 -2.79 16.97
CA ARG A 72 -22.17 -1.68 16.18
C ARG A 72 -21.94 -0.41 17.01
N GLU A 73 -22.74 -0.20 18.05
CA GLU A 73 -22.61 0.94 18.96
C GLU A 73 -21.29 0.94 19.76
N LYS A 74 -20.66 -0.24 19.96
CA LYS A 74 -19.35 -0.36 20.62
C LYS A 74 -18.24 0.40 19.89
N TYR A 75 -18.36 0.61 18.57
CA TYR A 75 -17.34 1.34 17.82
C TYR A 75 -17.25 2.84 18.19
N TRP A 76 -18.37 3.48 18.53
CA TRP A 76 -18.41 4.90 18.97
C TRP A 76 -18.42 5.04 20.50
N LEU A 77 -18.93 4.04 21.23
CA LEU A 77 -18.96 3.97 22.69
C LEU A 77 -18.08 2.79 23.17
N PRO A 78 -16.80 3.02 23.51
CA PRO A 78 -15.86 1.93 23.87
C PRO A 78 -16.31 1.12 25.10
N ASP A 79 -17.02 1.76 26.03
CA ASP A 79 -17.51 1.18 27.28
C ASP A 79 -18.65 0.16 27.09
N THR A 80 -19.27 0.08 25.90
CA THR A 80 -20.36 -0.87 25.65
C THR A 80 -19.85 -2.31 25.61
N ALA A 81 -20.54 -3.23 26.28
CA ALA A 81 -20.23 -4.66 26.25
C ALA A 81 -20.38 -5.24 24.83
N GLY A 82 -19.41 -6.05 24.39
CA GLY A 82 -19.39 -6.63 23.05
C GLY A 82 -17.98 -6.95 22.56
N HIS A 83 -17.87 -7.41 21.31
CA HIS A 83 -16.61 -7.78 20.68
C HIS A 83 -16.44 -7.08 19.33
N CYS A 84 -15.20 -6.76 18.97
CA CYS A 84 -14.81 -6.17 17.70
C CYS A 84 -13.70 -7.01 17.06
N ILE A 85 -13.69 -7.05 15.73
CA ILE A 85 -12.64 -7.72 14.95
C ILE A 85 -11.30 -6.99 15.08
N ASP A 86 -10.21 -7.74 14.90
CA ASP A 86 -8.85 -7.20 14.82
C ASP A 86 -8.63 -6.47 13.49
N TYR A 87 -8.89 -5.17 13.48
CA TYR A 87 -8.73 -4.30 12.31
C TYR A 87 -7.29 -4.27 11.77
N THR A 88 -6.27 -4.49 12.61
CA THR A 88 -4.86 -4.55 12.16
C THR A 88 -4.61 -5.78 11.30
N LYS A 89 -5.10 -6.95 11.72
CA LYS A 89 -5.00 -8.20 10.93
C LYS A 89 -5.86 -8.14 9.66
N ALA A 90 -7.07 -7.58 9.76
CA ALA A 90 -7.95 -7.38 8.60
C ALA A 90 -7.30 -6.45 7.56
N GLY A 91 -6.74 -5.31 7.99
CA GLY A 91 -6.04 -4.35 7.14
C GLY A 91 -4.80 -4.94 6.44
N LEU A 92 -4.03 -5.79 7.14
CA LEU A 92 -2.88 -6.49 6.53
C LEU A 92 -3.32 -7.47 5.43
N ALA A 93 -4.35 -8.28 5.70
CA ALA A 93 -4.90 -9.22 4.72
C ALA A 93 -5.50 -8.49 3.51
N TYR A 94 -6.23 -7.40 3.76
CA TYR A 94 -6.77 -6.51 2.73
C TYR A 94 -5.65 -5.91 1.86
N GLY A 95 -4.61 -5.33 2.45
CA GLY A 95 -3.48 -4.74 1.73
C GLY A 95 -2.78 -5.76 0.81
N ALA A 96 -2.57 -6.99 1.29
CA ALA A 96 -2.02 -8.07 0.48
C ALA A 96 -2.92 -8.43 -0.71
N MET A 97 -4.23 -8.61 -0.49
CA MET A 97 -5.19 -8.90 -1.55
C MET A 97 -5.32 -7.76 -2.57
N ASN A 98 -5.22 -6.52 -2.11
CA ASN A 98 -5.27 -5.34 -2.97
C ASN A 98 -4.09 -5.36 -3.95
N ILE A 99 -2.86 -5.51 -3.46
CA ILE A 99 -1.64 -5.65 -4.28
C ILE A 99 -1.74 -6.84 -5.25
N ILE A 100 -2.17 -8.01 -4.77
CA ILE A 100 -2.34 -9.21 -5.62
C ILE A 100 -3.32 -8.92 -6.76
N SER A 101 -4.45 -8.24 -6.48
CA SER A 101 -5.43 -7.91 -7.51
C SER A 101 -4.89 -6.93 -8.55
N ASP A 102 -4.10 -5.93 -8.15
CA ASP A 102 -3.48 -4.99 -9.09
C ASP A 102 -2.43 -5.68 -9.98
N LEU A 103 -1.66 -6.62 -9.43
CA LEU A 103 -0.75 -7.48 -10.20
C LEU A 103 -1.50 -8.34 -11.22
N ILE A 104 -2.63 -8.96 -10.83
CA ILE A 104 -3.45 -9.77 -11.75
C ILE A 104 -3.98 -8.90 -12.89
N ILE A 105 -4.57 -7.73 -12.58
CA ILE A 105 -5.11 -6.80 -13.59
C ILE A 105 -4.01 -6.35 -14.56
N PHE A 106 -2.82 -6.04 -14.05
CA PHE A 106 -1.67 -5.61 -14.84
C PHE A 106 -1.11 -6.73 -15.74
N VAL A 107 -1.05 -7.97 -15.24
CA VAL A 107 -0.55 -9.12 -16.00
C VAL A 107 -1.56 -9.57 -17.06
N LEU A 108 -2.86 -9.47 -16.79
CA LEU A 108 -3.95 -9.93 -17.66
C LEU A 108 -3.80 -9.54 -19.15
N PRO A 109 -3.54 -8.26 -19.54
CA PRO A 109 -3.35 -7.89 -20.95
C PRO A 109 -2.01 -8.31 -21.54
N LEU A 110 -0.97 -8.59 -20.73
CA LEU A 110 0.40 -8.82 -21.24
C LEU A 110 0.49 -10.02 -22.20
N PRO A 111 -0.06 -11.21 -21.92
CA PRO A 111 -0.02 -12.34 -22.85
C PRO A 111 -0.63 -12.05 -24.22
N ILE A 112 -1.69 -11.23 -24.28
CA ILE A 112 -2.31 -10.82 -25.55
C ILE A 112 -1.43 -9.80 -26.27
N VAL A 113 -0.98 -8.76 -25.56
CA VAL A 113 -0.09 -7.72 -26.09
C VAL A 113 1.19 -8.32 -26.69
N TRP A 114 1.73 -9.38 -26.07
CA TRP A 114 2.92 -10.08 -26.56
C TRP A 114 2.66 -10.97 -27.78
N ARG A 115 1.46 -11.54 -27.93
CA ARG A 115 1.06 -12.25 -29.15
C ARG A 115 0.72 -11.31 -30.31
N LEU A 116 0.37 -10.04 -30.03
CA LEU A 116 -0.08 -9.07 -31.03
C LEU A 116 1.06 -8.23 -31.68
N GLY A 117 2.33 -8.57 -31.43
CA GLY A 117 3.46 -7.94 -32.12
C GLY A 117 3.70 -6.45 -31.79
N LEU A 118 3.17 -5.97 -30.66
CA LEU A 118 3.22 -4.55 -30.28
C LEU A 118 4.64 -4.03 -30.00
N THR A 119 4.85 -2.74 -30.25
CA THR A 119 6.18 -2.15 -30.33
C THR A 119 6.83 -1.98 -28.96
N ARG A 120 8.18 -1.94 -28.91
CA ARG A 120 8.95 -1.85 -27.65
C ARG A 120 8.57 -0.65 -26.75
N ARG A 121 7.91 0.40 -27.30
CA ARG A 121 7.45 1.57 -26.54
C ARG A 121 6.33 1.25 -25.55
N GLU A 122 5.41 0.37 -25.90
CA GLU A 122 4.25 0.05 -25.05
C GLU A 122 4.68 -0.82 -23.87
N LYS A 123 5.59 -1.78 -24.11
CA LYS A 123 6.27 -2.52 -23.03
C LYS A 123 7.05 -1.61 -22.07
N ALA A 124 7.61 -0.50 -22.56
CA ALA A 124 8.31 0.47 -21.72
C ALA A 124 7.35 1.30 -20.85
N GLY A 125 6.22 1.78 -21.39
CA GLY A 125 5.23 2.56 -20.61
C GLY A 125 4.68 1.77 -19.41
N VAL A 126 4.35 0.50 -19.64
CA VAL A 126 3.91 -0.47 -18.61
C VAL A 126 4.98 -0.64 -17.51
N SER A 127 6.26 -0.70 -17.88
CA SER A 127 7.38 -0.82 -16.94
C SER A 127 7.62 0.47 -16.13
N ILE A 128 7.45 1.63 -16.76
CA ILE A 128 7.63 2.95 -16.12
C ILE A 128 6.56 3.21 -15.06
N ILE A 129 5.30 2.86 -15.33
CA ILE A 129 4.21 2.99 -14.35
C ILE A 129 4.54 2.17 -13.10
N PHE A 130 4.96 0.92 -13.27
CA PHE A 130 5.33 0.04 -12.16
C PHE A 130 6.52 0.58 -11.34
N MET A 131 7.56 1.12 -12.00
CA MET A 131 8.68 1.77 -11.29
C MET A 131 8.27 3.06 -10.57
N SER A 132 7.33 3.85 -11.11
CA SER A 132 6.92 5.11 -10.48
C SER A 132 6.25 4.91 -9.12
N GLY A 133 5.48 3.84 -8.93
CA GLY A 133 4.90 3.47 -7.64
C GLY A 133 5.95 3.09 -6.60
N ALA A 134 6.97 2.31 -6.98
CA ALA A 134 8.05 1.91 -6.09
C ALA A 134 8.99 3.06 -5.68
N VAL A 135 9.12 4.10 -6.52
CA VAL A 135 9.99 5.26 -6.28
C VAL A 135 9.37 6.28 -5.30
N TYR A 136 8.04 6.26 -5.11
CA TYR A 136 7.35 7.22 -4.25
C TYR A 136 7.20 6.82 -2.77
N ALA A 137 7.77 5.69 -2.35
CA ALA A 137 7.96 5.40 -0.93
C ALA A 137 9.06 6.32 -0.38
N PRO A 138 8.77 7.30 0.49
CA PRO A 138 9.78 8.22 0.98
C PRO A 138 10.67 7.51 2.00
N LEU A 139 11.83 7.04 1.55
CA LEU A 139 12.96 6.91 2.46
C LEU A 139 13.22 8.30 3.04
N PRO A 140 13.22 8.47 4.37
CA PRO A 140 13.48 9.77 4.96
C PRO A 140 14.88 10.23 4.56
N GLN A 141 14.99 11.47 4.07
CA GLN A 141 16.22 12.14 3.62
C GLN A 141 16.73 11.77 2.20
N ILE A 142 16.02 12.23 1.17
CA ILE A 142 16.61 12.48 -0.17
C ILE A 142 16.36 13.95 -0.55
N PRO A 143 17.40 14.78 -0.79
CA PRO A 143 17.24 16.14 -1.28
C PRO A 143 16.56 16.18 -2.65
N SER A 144 15.74 17.20 -2.91
CA SER A 144 15.00 17.31 -4.17
C SER A 144 15.94 17.48 -5.38
N PRO A 145 15.75 16.71 -6.47
CA PRO A 145 16.57 16.85 -7.66
C PRO A 145 16.25 18.15 -8.42
N PRO A 146 17.23 18.75 -9.12
CA PRO A 146 17.02 19.99 -9.86
C PRO A 146 15.98 19.82 -11.00
N PRO A 147 15.26 20.91 -11.35
CA PRO A 147 14.13 20.86 -12.28
C PRO A 147 14.53 20.39 -13.68
N LEU A 148 13.71 19.51 -14.25
CA LEU A 148 13.94 18.93 -15.57
C LEU A 148 13.47 19.88 -16.68
N LYS A 149 14.39 20.26 -17.58
CA LYS A 149 14.04 20.96 -18.81
C LYS A 149 13.29 20.00 -19.76
N HIS A 150 12.03 20.29 -20.04
CA HIS A 150 11.17 19.47 -20.91
C HIS A 150 11.76 19.33 -22.32
N SER A 151 12.25 18.13 -22.67
CA SER A 151 12.82 17.82 -23.99
C SER A 151 11.88 16.92 -24.78
N SER A 152 11.51 17.37 -25.98
CA SER A 152 10.45 16.81 -26.83
C SER A 152 10.73 15.45 -27.48
N SER A 153 11.81 14.74 -27.12
CA SER A 153 12.22 13.49 -27.79
C SER A 153 12.12 12.24 -26.89
N PRO A 154 11.17 11.31 -27.15
CA PRO A 154 10.88 10.21 -26.22
C PRO A 154 12.03 9.22 -26.02
N ARG A 155 12.98 9.14 -26.98
CA ARG A 155 14.21 8.33 -26.82
C ARG A 155 15.13 8.90 -25.73
N ARG A 156 15.25 10.23 -25.61
CA ARG A 156 16.11 10.87 -24.59
C ARG A 156 15.49 10.76 -23.20
N THR A 157 14.17 10.93 -23.08
CA THR A 157 13.44 10.76 -21.81
C THR A 157 13.61 9.35 -21.24
N CYS A 158 13.54 8.31 -22.08
CA CYS A 158 13.78 6.92 -21.63
C CYS A 158 15.21 6.73 -21.09
N ILE A 159 16.24 7.24 -21.78
CA ILE A 159 17.64 7.12 -21.35
C ILE A 159 17.85 7.86 -20.01
N VAL A 160 17.32 9.07 -19.86
CA VAL A 160 17.42 9.84 -18.60
C VAL A 160 16.67 9.15 -17.45
N ALA A 161 15.50 8.54 -17.72
CA ALA A 161 14.77 7.76 -16.71
C ALA A 161 15.53 6.51 -16.26
N ILE A 162 16.10 5.75 -17.21
CA ILE A 162 16.92 4.56 -16.91
C ILE A 162 18.18 4.94 -16.12
N ILE A 163 18.88 6.02 -16.49
CA ILE A 163 20.06 6.50 -15.78
C ILE A 163 19.70 6.96 -14.37
N ARG A 164 18.61 7.72 -14.19
CA ARG A 164 18.15 8.13 -12.85
C ARG A 164 17.70 6.94 -12.00
N TYR A 165 17.03 5.95 -12.58
CA TYR A 165 16.68 4.71 -11.86
C TYR A 165 17.93 3.94 -11.42
N ALA A 166 18.90 3.74 -12.33
CA ALA A 166 20.17 3.09 -11.99
C ALA A 166 20.95 3.87 -10.91
N TYR A 167 20.90 5.21 -10.93
CA TYR A 167 21.51 6.05 -9.89
C TYR A 167 20.84 5.87 -8.52
N ILE A 168 19.51 5.83 -8.46
CA ILE A 168 18.74 5.59 -7.22
C ILE A 168 19.04 4.19 -6.64
N VAL A 169 19.06 3.16 -7.50
CA VAL A 169 19.41 1.79 -7.07
C VAL A 169 20.85 1.71 -6.55
N ARG A 170 21.80 2.40 -7.21
CA ARG A 170 23.21 2.42 -6.80
C ARG A 170 23.46 3.20 -5.51
N GLN A 171 22.69 4.27 -5.25
CA GLN A 171 22.65 4.95 -3.95
C GLN A 171 22.16 4.02 -2.84
N ASN A 172 21.11 3.22 -3.07
CA ASN A 172 20.62 2.27 -2.06
C ASN A 172 21.65 1.18 -1.69
N GLN A 173 22.44 0.66 -2.64
CA GLN A 173 23.50 -0.29 -2.30
C GLN A 173 24.64 0.33 -1.49
N ALA A 174 25.11 1.53 -1.87
CA ALA A 174 26.12 2.25 -1.09
C ALA A 174 25.64 2.59 0.34
N ASN A 175 24.32 2.79 0.50
CA ASN A 175 23.73 3.06 1.81
C ASN A 175 23.57 1.83 2.71
N ALA A 176 23.49 0.61 2.15
CA ALA A 176 23.43 -0.61 2.96
C ALA A 176 24.76 -0.88 3.70
N GLU A 177 25.89 -0.54 3.09
CA GLU A 177 27.22 -0.76 3.69
C GLU A 177 27.50 0.18 4.88
N TYR A 178 27.01 1.44 4.89
CA TYR A 178 27.22 2.31 6.06
C TYR A 178 26.49 1.81 7.31
N PHE A 179 25.35 1.14 7.14
CA PHE A 179 24.48 0.77 8.26
C PHE A 179 25.05 -0.38 9.10
N ILE A 180 25.77 -1.32 8.47
CA ILE A 180 26.38 -2.47 9.16
C ILE A 180 27.50 -2.01 10.13
N TRP A 181 28.27 -0.98 9.78
CA TRP A 181 29.37 -0.48 10.60
C TRP A 181 28.95 0.38 11.81
N ARG A 182 27.65 0.58 12.06
CA ARG A 182 27.16 1.49 13.12
C ARG A 182 26.35 0.82 14.24
N SER A 183 26.30 -0.51 14.30
CA SER A 183 25.69 -1.23 15.42
C SER A 183 26.60 -1.15 16.67
N PRO A 184 26.14 -0.61 17.82
CA PRO A 184 26.94 -0.61 19.05
C PRO A 184 27.01 -2.02 19.64
N SER A 185 28.19 -2.42 20.13
CA SER A 185 28.36 -3.64 20.93
C SER A 185 27.57 -3.59 22.25
N PRO A 186 27.01 -4.70 22.74
CA PRO A 186 26.23 -4.71 23.99
C PRO A 186 27.11 -4.44 25.22
N PRO A 187 26.63 -3.66 26.22
CA PRO A 187 27.36 -3.39 27.45
C PRO A 187 27.26 -4.52 28.49
N SER A 188 28.21 -4.54 29.43
CA SER A 188 28.36 -5.52 30.52
C SER A 188 27.41 -5.29 31.72
N PRO A 189 27.24 -6.29 32.63
CA PRO A 189 26.23 -6.23 33.71
C PRO A 189 26.58 -5.28 34.87
N LEU A 190 25.55 -4.75 35.55
CA LEU A 190 25.67 -3.86 36.73
C LEU A 190 25.78 -4.63 38.07
N PRO A 191 26.39 -4.03 39.11
CA PRO A 191 26.27 -4.45 40.50
C PRO A 191 25.02 -3.84 41.23
N SER A 192 24.75 -4.37 42.42
CA SER A 192 23.47 -4.31 43.18
C SER A 192 23.31 -3.11 44.16
N PRO A 193 22.13 -2.91 44.80
CA PRO A 193 21.70 -1.60 45.35
C PRO A 193 21.92 -1.41 46.87
N LEU A 194 21.63 -0.18 47.37
CA LEU A 194 21.46 0.15 48.79
C LEU A 194 20.21 1.04 49.02
N PRO A 195 19.63 1.10 50.26
CA PRO A 195 18.21 1.42 50.46
C PRO A 195 17.87 2.83 51.01
N PHE A 196 16.56 3.11 51.06
CA PHE A 196 15.87 4.33 51.52
C PHE A 196 16.17 4.78 52.97
N PRO A 197 15.77 6.03 53.32
CA PRO A 197 14.58 6.18 54.19
C PRO A 197 13.53 7.23 53.73
N PHE A 198 12.35 7.19 54.37
CA PHE A 198 11.14 8.00 54.11
C PHE A 198 11.07 9.29 54.99
N PRO A 199 9.89 9.89 55.33
CA PRO A 199 9.20 11.02 54.67
C PRO A 199 9.11 12.23 55.68
N PRO A 200 8.07 13.12 55.82
CA PRO A 200 6.80 13.43 55.13
C PRO A 200 6.78 14.88 54.54
N SER A 201 5.69 15.63 54.28
CA SER A 201 4.22 15.49 54.46
C SER A 201 3.42 16.37 53.45
N SER A 202 2.08 16.19 53.43
CA SER A 202 1.02 17.22 53.21
C SER A 202 1.12 18.26 52.08
N TYR A 203 0.10 18.32 51.21
CA TYR A 203 -0.86 19.44 51.18
C TYR A 203 -2.15 19.05 50.44
N GLN A 204 -3.31 19.27 51.07
CA GLN A 204 -4.63 19.31 50.41
C GLN A 204 -4.91 20.75 49.95
N ASN A 205 -5.55 20.89 48.78
CA ASN A 205 -6.73 21.72 48.52
C ASN A 205 -7.08 21.69 47.03
#